data_AF-A0A7C5E4M0-F1
#
_entry.id   AF-A0A7C5E4M0-F1
#
_cell.length_a   1.000
_cell.length_b   1.000
_cell.length_c   1.000
_cell.angle_alpha   90.00
_cell.angle_beta   90.00
_cell.angle_gamma   90.00
#
_symmetry.space_group_name_H-M   'P 1'
#
loop_
_entity.id
_entity.type
_entity.pdbx_description
1 polymer ?
#
loop_
_entity_poly.entity_id
_entity_poly.type
_entity_poly.pdbx_seq_one_letter_code
_entity_poly.pdbx_strand_id
1 'polypeptide(L)'
;MRILHISDTHIGGASYFNKEVLEGILGETRKHKYDLVIHSGDVTQGGRRQEFEQARKILSRINIPLIALAGNHDARSGGLCLFEKYIGPLDGVREIGDAVIIHVNSAFEDSDQGRVGMVKFDMMRKALNDYSEKKIKIIVLHHHTIPIPMAGRERNVLTNAGDILDLLLKEDVDLVLSGHRHYPNIYQIENTVFINAGTASAKKTRYGDVNSYNIIEINERIRKVKTVRLDGKVQGFSFLRRKKRIFSDFGEREFRAVHIANTLISESRTFLKRNFINAVDTIKKLNPDLLIHCGGIVREGIAGDYEAAVSYMEKFDIPVVYTPAGRDMNYLGYYLFPTYFGSIDQRYSNESILFQGVCSAQYDSHEGIVGPSQRKLLLKKLETPEETKAVFLHHNVLPIPHSREKGLLEDSGDLLREIVDAEIDLVLTGTSSHPFAVQIGETIVVNANSLSSVYQRSVFGNSFNIIDIYEGAIAVFEVNSLWGRRRLLGIWERNKKAD
;
A
#
# COMPACT_ATOMS: atom_id res chain seq x y z
N MET A 1 -25.15 -9.90 -3.68
CA MET A 1 -25.21 -8.93 -2.58
C MET A 1 -24.95 -7.53 -3.12
N ARG A 2 -25.75 -6.55 -2.73
CA ARG A 2 -25.60 -5.14 -3.08
C ARG A 2 -25.50 -4.29 -1.82
N ILE A 3 -24.44 -3.50 -1.71
CA ILE A 3 -24.06 -2.74 -0.52
C ILE A 3 -24.04 -1.25 -0.87
N LEU A 4 -24.65 -0.43 -0.02
CA LEU A 4 -24.44 1.02 -0.02
C LEU A 4 -23.32 1.32 0.97
N HIS A 5 -22.18 1.80 0.49
CA HIS A 5 -21.03 2.13 1.33
C HIS A 5 -20.87 3.65 1.40
N ILE A 6 -20.99 4.18 2.62
CA ILE A 6 -20.82 5.58 2.97
C ILE A 6 -19.74 5.71 4.05
N SER A 7 -19.21 6.90 4.22
CA SER A 7 -18.25 7.21 5.27
C SER A 7 -18.24 8.71 5.55
N ASP A 8 -17.66 9.10 6.68
CA ASP A 8 -17.30 10.47 6.99
C ASP A 8 -18.51 11.40 6.85
N THR A 9 -19.61 11.05 7.52
CA THR A 9 -20.83 11.88 7.53
C THR A 9 -20.64 13.15 8.35
N HIS A 10 -19.77 13.09 9.37
CA HIS A 10 -19.46 14.21 10.26
C HIS A 10 -20.72 14.90 10.80
N ILE A 11 -21.68 14.11 11.27
CA ILE A 11 -22.95 14.61 11.81
C ILE A 11 -22.65 15.52 13.01
N GLY A 12 -23.21 16.72 12.97
CA GLY A 12 -23.04 17.72 14.00
C GLY A 12 -23.53 19.09 13.54
N GLY A 13 -22.80 20.14 13.91
CA GLY A 13 -23.17 21.52 13.60
C GLY A 13 -23.23 21.82 12.09
N ALA A 14 -24.07 22.77 11.71
CA ALA A 14 -24.29 23.18 10.32
C ALA A 14 -23.03 23.69 9.61
N SER A 15 -21.98 24.07 10.33
CA SER A 15 -20.67 24.45 9.77
C SER A 15 -19.90 23.28 9.15
N TYR A 16 -20.19 22.04 9.57
CA TYR A 16 -19.45 20.85 9.13
C TYR A 16 -20.33 19.85 8.38
N PHE A 17 -21.60 19.76 8.76
CA PHE A 17 -22.53 18.75 8.29
C PHE A 17 -23.51 19.32 7.25
N ASN A 18 -23.67 18.62 6.12
CA ASN A 18 -24.73 18.87 5.15
C ASN A 18 -25.83 17.80 5.28
N LYS A 19 -26.91 18.16 5.98
CA LYS A 19 -27.98 17.21 6.32
C LYS A 19 -28.80 16.79 5.11
N GLU A 20 -29.13 17.75 4.24
CA GLU A 20 -29.93 17.50 3.04
C GLU A 20 -29.21 16.52 2.11
N VAL A 21 -27.89 16.66 1.98
CA VAL A 21 -27.04 15.73 1.22
C VAL A 21 -27.11 14.32 1.80
N LEU A 22 -26.93 14.15 3.11
CA LEU A 22 -27.00 12.82 3.72
C LEU A 22 -28.40 12.19 3.54
N GLU A 23 -29.46 12.94 3.78
CA GLU A 23 -30.84 12.46 3.61
C GLU A 23 -31.14 12.09 2.15
N GLY A 24 -30.55 12.82 1.19
CA GLY A 24 -30.60 12.50 -0.24
C GLY A 24 -29.92 11.18 -0.58
N ILE A 25 -28.68 10.97 -0.09
CA ILE A 25 -27.92 9.72 -0.27
C ILE A 25 -28.65 8.55 0.37
N LEU A 26 -29.13 8.69 1.62
CA LEU A 26 -29.92 7.65 2.28
C LEU A 26 -31.26 7.39 1.55
N GLY A 27 -31.76 8.36 0.79
CA GLY A 27 -32.90 8.18 -0.10
C GLY A 27 -32.70 7.13 -1.19
N GLU A 28 -31.46 6.84 -1.57
CA GLU A 28 -31.14 5.76 -2.51
C GLU A 28 -31.62 4.40 -1.99
N THR A 29 -31.57 4.17 -0.67
CA THR A 29 -32.06 2.93 -0.04
C THR A 29 -33.57 2.72 -0.20
N ARG A 30 -34.33 3.78 -0.53
CA ARG A 30 -35.76 3.72 -0.82
C ARG A 30 -36.06 3.53 -2.30
N LYS A 31 -35.16 3.99 -3.18
CA LYS A 31 -35.31 3.87 -4.64
C LYS A 31 -34.84 2.53 -5.17
N HIS A 32 -33.86 1.93 -4.51
CA HIS A 32 -33.21 0.72 -4.96
C HIS A 32 -33.06 -0.29 -3.82
N LYS A 33 -33.13 -1.57 -4.16
CA LYS A 33 -32.91 -2.66 -3.19
C LYS A 33 -31.41 -2.77 -2.87
N TYR A 34 -31.09 -2.64 -1.59
CA TYR A 34 -29.77 -2.93 -1.02
C TYR A 34 -29.93 -4.01 0.05
N ASP A 35 -28.93 -4.87 0.19
CA ASP A 35 -28.89 -5.93 1.20
C ASP A 35 -28.25 -5.43 2.51
N LEU A 36 -27.40 -4.40 2.42
CA LEU A 36 -26.61 -3.87 3.53
C LEU A 36 -26.22 -2.40 3.29
N VAL A 37 -26.20 -1.60 4.35
CA VAL A 37 -25.48 -0.32 4.40
C VAL A 37 -24.24 -0.48 5.27
N ILE A 38 -23.09 -0.02 4.78
CA ILE A 38 -21.85 0.06 5.57
C ILE A 38 -21.48 1.54 5.71
N HIS A 39 -21.29 1.98 6.96
CA HIS A 39 -20.73 3.27 7.31
C HIS A 39 -19.32 3.08 7.89
N SER A 40 -18.27 3.36 7.12
CA SER A 40 -16.89 3.00 7.51
C SER A 40 -16.24 3.92 8.54
N GLY A 41 -16.89 4.98 9.01
CA GLY A 41 -16.46 5.72 10.22
C GLY A 41 -16.61 7.23 10.09
N ASP A 42 -16.25 7.95 11.15
CA ASP A 42 -16.51 9.39 11.31
C ASP A 42 -18.00 9.72 11.14
N VAL A 43 -18.82 9.03 11.94
CA VAL A 43 -20.27 9.24 11.98
C VAL A 43 -20.57 10.66 12.47
N THR A 44 -19.90 11.08 13.54
CA THR A 44 -20.02 12.40 14.18
C THR A 44 -18.79 13.26 13.92
N GLN A 45 -18.95 14.58 14.04
CA GLN A 45 -17.84 15.53 13.84
C GLN A 45 -16.90 15.62 15.05
N GLY A 46 -17.37 15.40 16.28
CA GLY A 46 -16.59 15.65 17.49
C GLY A 46 -16.84 14.68 18.62
N GLY A 47 -17.50 13.54 18.37
CA GLY A 47 -17.76 12.52 19.40
C GLY A 47 -18.71 12.99 20.51
N ARG A 48 -19.49 14.05 20.29
CA ARG A 48 -20.33 14.64 21.34
C ARG A 48 -21.68 13.93 21.44
N ARG A 49 -22.22 13.86 22.65
CA ARG A 49 -23.53 13.22 22.92
C ARG A 49 -24.66 13.70 22.02
N GLN A 50 -24.79 15.02 21.82
CA GLN A 50 -25.84 15.60 20.98
C GLN A 50 -25.70 15.18 19.50
N GLU A 51 -24.46 15.04 19.03
CA GLU A 51 -24.15 14.58 17.67
C GLU A 51 -24.53 13.11 17.51
N PHE A 52 -24.24 12.26 18.51
CA PHE A 52 -24.67 10.87 18.52
C PHE A 52 -26.20 10.69 18.61
N GLU A 53 -26.88 11.51 19.41
CA GLU A 53 -28.34 11.51 19.48
C GLU A 53 -28.97 11.88 18.12
N GLN A 54 -28.39 12.87 17.43
CA GLN A 54 -28.76 13.24 16.07
C GLN A 54 -28.45 12.12 15.07
N ALA A 55 -27.27 11.53 15.14
CA ALA A 55 -26.84 10.44 14.27
C ALA A 55 -27.77 9.23 14.40
N ARG A 56 -28.09 8.81 15.62
CA ARG A 56 -29.07 7.74 15.88
C ARG A 56 -30.40 8.02 15.23
N LYS A 57 -30.93 9.25 15.34
CA LYS A 57 -32.22 9.66 14.75
C LYS A 57 -32.20 9.61 13.21
N ILE A 58 -31.09 9.95 12.58
CA ILE A 58 -30.95 9.92 11.12
C ILE A 58 -30.78 8.47 10.63
N LEU A 59 -29.85 7.73 11.24
CA LEU A 59 -29.50 6.37 10.83
C LEU A 59 -30.60 5.36 11.14
N SER A 60 -31.43 5.57 12.17
CA SER A 60 -32.59 4.70 12.47
C SER A 60 -33.66 4.70 11.39
N ARG A 61 -33.57 5.57 10.38
CA ARG A 61 -34.48 5.60 9.23
C ARG A 61 -34.06 4.61 8.13
N ILE A 62 -32.88 3.99 8.26
CA ILE A 62 -32.41 2.95 7.35
C ILE A 62 -33.10 1.64 7.77
N ASN A 63 -34.04 1.17 6.95
CA ASN A 63 -34.86 -0.03 7.23
C ASN A 63 -34.22 -1.34 6.75
N ILE A 64 -32.93 -1.32 6.45
CA ILE A 64 -32.12 -2.47 6.03
C ILE A 64 -30.92 -2.62 6.98
N PRO A 65 -30.24 -3.77 7.02
CA PRO A 65 -29.08 -3.95 7.88
C PRO A 65 -28.04 -2.82 7.73
N LEU A 66 -27.57 -2.29 8.85
CA LEU A 66 -26.54 -1.26 8.93
C LEU A 66 -25.38 -1.78 9.79
N ILE A 67 -24.16 -1.66 9.25
CA ILE A 67 -22.92 -1.80 10.01
C ILE A 67 -22.25 -0.44 9.99
N ALA A 68 -22.06 0.15 11.16
CA ALA A 68 -21.38 1.42 11.32
C ALA A 68 -20.16 1.25 12.22
N LEU A 69 -19.05 1.87 11.85
CA LEU A 69 -17.80 1.88 12.62
C LEU A 69 -17.58 3.26 13.23
N ALA A 70 -16.82 3.30 14.31
CA ALA A 70 -16.27 4.54 14.84
C ALA A 70 -15.05 4.97 14.01
N GLY A 71 -14.96 6.26 13.71
CA GLY A 71 -13.73 6.89 13.22
C GLY A 71 -13.01 7.70 14.31
N ASN A 72 -11.93 8.38 13.94
CA ASN A 72 -11.16 9.20 14.90
C ASN A 72 -11.97 10.38 15.44
N HIS A 73 -12.91 10.92 14.67
CA HIS A 73 -13.79 11.98 15.16
C HIS A 73 -14.80 11.46 16.18
N ASP A 74 -15.28 10.23 16.01
CA ASP A 74 -16.17 9.56 16.95
C ASP A 74 -15.48 9.19 18.27
N ALA A 75 -14.15 9.03 18.25
CA ALA A 75 -13.36 8.65 19.42
C ALA A 75 -12.99 9.83 20.34
N ARG A 76 -13.33 11.07 19.95
CA ARG A 76 -12.98 12.27 20.72
C ARG A 76 -13.82 12.41 21.98
N SER A 77 -13.24 12.98 23.04
CA SER A 77 -13.95 13.31 24.28
C SER A 77 -14.71 12.13 24.93
N GLY A 78 -14.13 10.92 24.92
CA GLY A 78 -14.81 9.70 25.40
C GLY A 78 -15.93 9.19 24.49
N GLY A 79 -15.95 9.63 23.24
CA GLY A 79 -17.01 9.37 22.27
C GLY A 79 -17.17 7.90 21.89
N LEU A 80 -16.16 7.03 22.10
CA LEU A 80 -16.31 5.57 21.87
C LEU A 80 -17.40 4.95 22.76
N CYS A 81 -17.49 5.36 24.03
CA CYS A 81 -18.56 4.90 24.94
C CYS A 81 -19.94 5.36 24.45
N LEU A 82 -20.02 6.56 23.86
CA LEU A 82 -21.25 7.09 23.28
C LEU A 82 -21.59 6.38 21.97
N PHE A 83 -20.59 6.05 21.16
CA PHE A 83 -20.76 5.27 19.94
C PHE A 83 -21.43 3.92 20.25
N GLU A 84 -20.92 3.17 21.23
CA GLU A 84 -21.52 1.89 21.66
C GLU A 84 -22.96 2.04 22.14
N LYS A 85 -23.24 3.12 22.88
CA LYS A 85 -24.57 3.40 23.41
C LYS A 85 -25.58 3.79 22.34
N TYR A 86 -25.20 4.60 21.36
CA TYR A 86 -26.13 5.26 20.43
C TYR A 86 -26.13 4.66 19.03
N ILE A 87 -25.02 4.06 18.59
CA ILE A 87 -24.81 3.58 17.22
C ILE A 87 -24.69 2.06 17.19
N GLY A 88 -23.70 1.48 17.88
CA GLY A 88 -23.47 0.04 17.85
C GLY A 88 -22.08 -0.37 18.32
N PRO A 89 -21.76 -1.68 18.30
CA PRO A 89 -20.49 -2.20 18.80
C PRO A 89 -19.30 -1.66 18.00
N LEU A 90 -18.15 -1.45 18.67
CA LEU A 90 -16.92 -0.94 18.05
C LEU A 90 -16.30 -1.94 17.07
N ASP A 91 -16.36 -3.22 17.43
CA ASP A 91 -15.78 -4.34 16.72
C ASP A 91 -16.83 -5.44 16.58
N GLY A 92 -16.77 -6.25 15.52
CA GLY A 92 -17.73 -7.33 15.37
C GLY A 92 -17.61 -8.13 14.09
N VAL A 93 -18.28 -9.28 14.11
CA VAL A 93 -18.44 -10.18 12.97
C VAL A 93 -19.93 -10.35 12.70
N ARG A 94 -20.35 -10.14 11.46
CA ARG A 94 -21.74 -10.32 11.04
C ARG A 94 -21.83 -11.18 9.79
N GLU A 95 -22.74 -12.13 9.84
CA GLU A 95 -23.10 -12.94 8.68
C GLU A 95 -24.34 -12.36 8.00
N ILE A 96 -24.29 -12.25 6.67
CA ILE A 96 -25.42 -11.84 5.85
C ILE A 96 -25.46 -12.76 4.64
N GLY A 97 -26.29 -13.80 4.71
CA GLY A 97 -26.31 -14.89 3.73
C GLY A 97 -24.95 -15.62 3.69
N ASP A 98 -24.38 -15.74 2.49
CA ASP A 98 -23.07 -16.38 2.25
C ASP A 98 -21.87 -15.44 2.49
N ALA A 99 -22.09 -14.24 3.03
CA ALA A 99 -21.04 -13.29 3.34
C ALA A 99 -20.78 -13.18 4.84
N VAL A 100 -19.51 -13.00 5.19
CA VAL A 100 -19.05 -12.54 6.51
C VAL A 100 -18.47 -11.15 6.39
N ILE A 101 -18.90 -10.25 7.26
CA ILE A 101 -18.42 -8.89 7.39
C ILE A 101 -17.77 -8.76 8.76
N ILE A 102 -16.47 -8.48 8.78
CA ILE A 102 -15.69 -8.26 10.00
C ILE A 102 -15.36 -6.77 10.04
N HIS A 103 -15.83 -6.07 11.06
CA HIS A 103 -15.52 -4.66 11.26
C HIS A 103 -14.67 -4.48 12.51
N VAL A 104 -13.64 -3.65 12.40
CA VAL A 104 -12.69 -3.42 13.48
C VAL A 104 -12.47 -1.93 13.68
N ASN A 105 -12.66 -1.48 14.91
CA ASN A 105 -12.34 -0.13 15.31
C ASN A 105 -10.83 0.09 15.17
N SER A 106 -10.44 1.06 14.35
CA SER A 106 -9.05 1.48 14.23
C SER A 106 -8.75 2.79 14.95
N ALA A 107 -9.76 3.50 15.48
CA ALA A 107 -9.59 4.77 16.15
C ALA A 107 -9.01 4.60 17.57
N PHE A 108 -8.22 5.59 17.97
CA PHE A 108 -7.74 5.78 19.33
C PHE A 108 -8.32 7.09 19.88
N GLU A 109 -8.56 7.13 21.19
CA GLU A 109 -9.16 8.31 21.84
C GLU A 109 -8.30 9.56 21.60
N ASP A 110 -8.97 10.65 21.21
CA ASP A 110 -8.35 11.97 20.98
C ASP A 110 -7.12 11.96 20.05
N SER A 111 -7.08 11.03 19.08
CA SER A 111 -6.01 10.94 18.07
C SER A 111 -6.57 10.76 16.66
N ASP A 112 -5.97 11.46 15.69
CA ASP A 112 -6.27 11.29 14.26
C ASP A 112 -5.53 10.11 13.62
N GLN A 113 -4.75 9.35 14.41
CA GLN A 113 -4.03 8.16 13.94
C GLN A 113 -4.84 6.89 14.17
N GLY A 114 -4.64 5.93 13.28
CA GLY A 114 -5.26 4.61 13.36
C GLY A 114 -4.31 3.50 13.82
N ARG A 115 -4.81 2.59 14.66
CA ARG A 115 -4.09 1.37 15.06
C ARG A 115 -5.04 0.20 15.31
N VAL A 116 -4.68 -0.96 14.76
CA VAL A 116 -5.30 -2.23 15.15
C VAL A 116 -4.33 -2.97 16.08
N GLY A 117 -4.60 -2.94 17.38
CA GLY A 117 -3.80 -3.66 18.38
C GLY A 117 -3.86 -5.18 18.20
N MET A 118 -2.92 -5.89 18.83
CA MET A 118 -2.75 -7.35 18.65
C MET A 118 -4.02 -8.14 18.96
N VAL A 119 -4.79 -7.75 19.99
CA VAL A 119 -6.06 -8.40 20.35
C VAL A 119 -7.06 -8.37 19.19
N LYS A 120 -7.22 -7.19 18.56
CA LYS A 120 -8.11 -7.01 17.41
C LYS A 120 -7.56 -7.67 16.14
N PHE A 121 -6.23 -7.68 16.00
CA PHE A 121 -5.55 -8.39 14.93
C PHE A 121 -5.81 -9.90 15.00
N ASP A 122 -5.66 -10.51 16.17
CA ASP A 122 -5.94 -11.92 16.40
C ASP A 122 -7.44 -12.24 16.26
N MET A 123 -8.32 -11.30 16.64
CA MET A 123 -9.76 -11.42 16.38
C MET A 123 -10.05 -11.49 14.87
N MET A 124 -9.46 -10.61 14.05
CA MET A 124 -9.62 -10.65 12.59
C MET A 124 -9.11 -11.98 12.02
N ARG A 125 -7.90 -12.39 12.41
CA ARG A 125 -7.30 -13.66 11.97
C ARG A 125 -8.19 -14.85 12.33
N LYS A 126 -8.65 -14.91 13.58
CA LYS A 126 -9.54 -15.97 14.06
C LYS A 126 -10.84 -15.99 13.26
N ALA A 127 -11.48 -14.83 13.07
CA ALA A 127 -12.72 -14.74 12.31
C ALA A 127 -12.55 -15.16 10.84
N LEU A 128 -11.47 -14.74 10.17
CA LEU A 128 -11.19 -15.13 8.78
C LEU A 128 -10.98 -16.64 8.61
N ASN A 129 -10.41 -17.29 9.62
CA ASN A 129 -10.23 -18.73 9.68
C ASN A 129 -11.54 -19.47 10.02
N ASP A 130 -12.26 -19.02 11.05
CA ASP A 130 -13.52 -19.62 11.50
C ASP A 130 -14.61 -19.56 10.42
N TYR A 131 -14.57 -18.52 9.57
CA TYR A 131 -15.49 -18.30 8.45
C TYR A 131 -14.81 -18.57 7.09
N SER A 132 -13.85 -19.49 7.05
CA SER A 132 -13.12 -19.82 5.83
C SER A 132 -14.00 -20.42 4.73
N GLU A 133 -15.12 -21.03 5.09
CA GLU A 133 -16.12 -21.61 4.19
C GLU A 133 -17.06 -20.56 3.56
N LYS A 134 -17.12 -19.34 4.12
CA LYS A 134 -17.96 -18.28 3.59
C LYS A 134 -17.45 -17.84 2.23
N LYS A 135 -18.39 -17.74 1.29
CA LYS A 135 -18.06 -17.38 -0.09
C LYS A 135 -17.61 -15.94 -0.19
N ILE A 136 -18.06 -15.02 0.64
CA ILE A 136 -17.71 -13.60 0.55
C ILE A 136 -17.13 -13.14 1.89
N LYS A 137 -15.93 -12.56 1.88
CA LYS A 137 -15.29 -12.02 3.08
C LYS A 137 -15.04 -10.52 2.92
N ILE A 138 -15.59 -9.71 3.81
CA ILE A 138 -15.48 -8.25 3.78
C ILE A 138 -14.86 -7.77 5.09
N ILE A 139 -13.80 -6.98 5.00
CA ILE A 139 -13.22 -6.27 6.14
C ILE A 139 -13.63 -4.80 6.06
N VAL A 140 -13.99 -4.22 7.20
CA VAL A 140 -14.28 -2.80 7.31
C VAL A 140 -13.39 -2.19 8.39
N LEU A 141 -12.73 -1.09 8.04
CA LEU A 141 -11.85 -0.29 8.90
C LEU A 141 -12.17 1.18 8.65
N HIS A 142 -11.96 2.07 9.63
CA HIS A 142 -12.06 3.50 9.32
C HIS A 142 -10.81 4.02 8.62
N HIS A 143 -9.66 3.89 9.28
CA HIS A 143 -8.37 4.24 8.70
C HIS A 143 -7.96 3.24 7.61
N HIS A 144 -7.40 3.76 6.53
CA HIS A 144 -6.99 2.98 5.37
C HIS A 144 -5.68 2.21 5.63
N THR A 145 -5.59 1.01 5.04
CA THR A 145 -4.41 0.12 5.09
C THR A 145 -3.42 0.40 3.96
N ILE A 146 -3.79 1.22 3.00
CA ILE A 146 -2.96 1.60 1.86
C ILE A 146 -3.00 3.11 1.68
N PRO A 147 -1.96 3.73 1.09
CA PRO A 147 -1.93 5.17 0.86
C PRO A 147 -3.08 5.65 -0.03
N ILE A 148 -3.60 6.83 0.26
CA ILE A 148 -4.72 7.42 -0.50
C ILE A 148 -4.23 8.63 -1.32
N PRO A 149 -4.46 8.67 -2.64
CA PRO A 149 -4.08 9.82 -3.46
C PRO A 149 -4.83 11.08 -3.02
N MET A 150 -4.24 12.24 -3.30
CA MET A 150 -4.81 13.55 -3.01
C MET A 150 -5.09 13.79 -1.51
N ALA A 151 -4.56 12.95 -0.62
CA ALA A 151 -4.71 13.05 0.82
C ALA A 151 -3.68 13.99 1.49
N GLY A 152 -2.75 14.55 0.71
CA GLY A 152 -1.62 15.33 1.21
C GLY A 152 -0.55 14.41 1.81
N ARG A 153 0.11 14.86 2.88
CA ARG A 153 1.14 14.06 3.57
C ARG A 153 0.55 12.78 4.17
N GLU A 154 1.12 11.65 3.79
CA GLU A 154 0.69 10.33 4.19
C GLU A 154 1.17 10.01 5.61
N ARG A 155 0.34 10.40 6.58
CA ARG A 155 0.62 10.28 8.01
C ARG A 155 -0.37 9.42 8.78
N ASN A 156 -1.44 8.95 8.13
CA ASN A 156 -2.58 8.32 8.82
C ASN A 156 -2.97 6.96 8.24
N VAL A 157 -2.11 6.35 7.42
CA VAL A 157 -2.14 4.89 7.25
C VAL A 157 -2.01 4.23 8.63
N LEU A 158 -2.67 3.09 8.82
CA LEU A 158 -2.59 2.34 10.06
C LEU A 158 -1.13 2.09 10.48
N THR A 159 -0.82 2.28 11.75
CA THR A 159 0.54 2.08 12.30
C THR A 159 1.11 0.66 12.13
N ASN A 160 0.26 -0.33 11.83
CA ASN A 160 0.63 -1.71 11.49
C ASN A 160 -0.02 -2.16 10.18
N ALA A 161 -0.20 -1.24 9.23
CA ALA A 161 -0.84 -1.49 7.94
C ALA A 161 -0.20 -2.64 7.15
N GLY A 162 1.12 -2.81 7.19
CA GLY A 162 1.82 -3.87 6.47
C GLY A 162 1.45 -5.26 6.99
N ASP A 163 1.35 -5.42 8.32
CA ASP A 163 0.93 -6.68 8.94
C ASP A 163 -0.55 -6.98 8.63
N ILE A 164 -1.39 -5.95 8.59
CA ILE A 164 -2.81 -6.08 8.24
C ILE A 164 -2.94 -6.43 6.76
N LEU A 165 -2.24 -5.72 5.88
CA LEU A 165 -2.23 -5.99 4.44
C LEU A 165 -1.81 -7.44 4.16
N ASP A 166 -0.73 -7.92 4.79
CA ASP A 166 -0.28 -9.31 4.66
C ASP A 166 -1.35 -10.32 5.10
N LEU A 167 -2.02 -10.09 6.23
CA LEU A 167 -3.13 -10.93 6.68
C LEU A 167 -4.29 -10.94 5.67
N LEU A 168 -4.71 -9.77 5.19
CA LEU A 168 -5.85 -9.63 4.28
C LEU A 168 -5.63 -10.36 2.96
N LEU A 169 -4.41 -10.27 2.41
CA LEU A 169 -4.05 -10.90 1.15
C LEU A 169 -3.91 -12.42 1.26
N LYS A 170 -3.50 -12.95 2.42
CA LYS A 170 -3.35 -14.40 2.67
C LYS A 170 -4.67 -15.12 2.95
N GLU A 171 -5.66 -14.41 3.47
CA GLU A 171 -6.94 -14.99 3.94
C GLU A 171 -8.09 -14.90 2.92
N ASP A 172 -7.77 -14.64 1.64
CA ASP A 172 -8.71 -14.50 0.53
C ASP A 172 -9.84 -13.48 0.78
N VAL A 173 -9.51 -12.33 1.39
CA VAL A 173 -10.48 -11.25 1.60
C VAL A 173 -10.92 -10.66 0.25
N ASP A 174 -12.22 -10.50 0.04
CA ASP A 174 -12.75 -9.95 -1.22
C ASP A 174 -12.69 -8.43 -1.27
N LEU A 175 -13.14 -7.80 -0.19
CA LEU A 175 -13.34 -6.35 -0.12
C LEU A 175 -12.79 -5.83 1.21
N VAL A 176 -12.08 -4.71 1.14
CA VAL A 176 -11.64 -3.94 2.31
C VAL A 176 -12.19 -2.53 2.16
N LEU A 177 -13.06 -2.12 3.08
CA LEU A 177 -13.77 -0.84 3.02
C LEU A 177 -13.22 0.14 4.06
N SER A 178 -12.89 1.36 3.63
CA SER A 178 -12.34 2.42 4.51
C SER A 178 -12.85 3.82 4.21
N GLY A 179 -12.46 4.80 5.04
CA GLY A 179 -12.82 6.23 4.95
C GLY A 179 -11.67 7.19 5.33
N HIS A 180 -11.93 8.15 6.23
CA HIS A 180 -10.96 9.03 6.91
C HIS A 180 -10.36 10.18 6.06
N ARG A 181 -9.94 9.91 4.82
CA ARG A 181 -9.23 10.92 3.98
C ARG A 181 -10.12 11.75 3.07
N HIS A 182 -11.42 11.50 3.04
CA HIS A 182 -12.40 12.25 2.24
C HIS A 182 -12.07 12.26 0.73
N TYR A 183 -11.38 11.23 0.22
CA TYR A 183 -11.12 11.06 -1.20
C TYR A 183 -11.45 9.63 -1.64
N PRO A 184 -12.40 9.44 -2.58
CA PRO A 184 -12.72 8.12 -3.09
C PRO A 184 -11.53 7.52 -3.83
N ASN A 185 -11.20 6.28 -3.50
CA ASN A 185 -10.11 5.57 -4.18
C ASN A 185 -10.38 4.07 -4.19
N ILE A 186 -10.07 3.41 -5.31
CA ILE A 186 -10.30 1.98 -5.52
C ILE A 186 -9.04 1.37 -6.13
N TYR A 187 -8.51 0.34 -5.48
CA TYR A 187 -7.42 -0.48 -5.97
C TYR A 187 -7.78 -1.96 -5.88
N GLN A 188 -7.32 -2.75 -6.84
CA GLN A 188 -7.20 -4.20 -6.66
C GLN A 188 -5.76 -4.51 -6.30
N ILE A 189 -5.54 -5.16 -5.16
CA ILE A 189 -4.25 -5.70 -4.75
C ILE A 189 -4.40 -7.21 -4.70
N GLU A 190 -3.66 -7.92 -5.54
CA GLU A 190 -3.85 -9.35 -5.81
C GLU A 190 -5.32 -9.66 -6.15
N ASN A 191 -6.00 -10.45 -5.32
CA ASN A 191 -7.41 -10.76 -5.47
C ASN A 191 -8.33 -9.92 -4.55
N THR A 192 -7.81 -8.97 -3.77
CA THR A 192 -8.59 -8.15 -2.83
C THR A 192 -8.83 -6.76 -3.38
N VAL A 193 -10.06 -6.25 -3.29
CA VAL A 193 -10.40 -4.88 -3.71
C VAL A 193 -10.48 -3.97 -2.48
N PHE A 194 -9.60 -2.97 -2.43
CA PHE A 194 -9.58 -1.93 -1.41
C PHE A 194 -10.39 -0.74 -1.90
N ILE A 195 -11.36 -0.29 -1.10
CA ILE A 195 -12.31 0.77 -1.44
C ILE A 195 -12.31 1.80 -0.31
N ASN A 196 -11.69 2.94 -0.58
CA ASN A 196 -11.79 4.11 0.27
C ASN A 196 -12.98 4.96 -0.17
N ALA A 197 -13.90 5.25 0.76
CA ALA A 197 -14.97 6.20 0.52
C ALA A 197 -14.44 7.64 0.58
N GLY A 198 -15.12 8.54 -0.13
CA GLY A 198 -14.96 9.98 0.05
C GLY A 198 -15.62 10.42 1.36
N THR A 199 -16.36 11.53 1.30
CA THR A 199 -17.23 11.94 2.41
C THR A 199 -18.68 12.01 1.94
N ALA A 200 -19.57 11.38 2.70
CA ALA A 200 -20.99 11.36 2.36
C ALA A 200 -21.65 12.73 2.57
N SER A 201 -21.26 13.50 3.58
CA SER A 201 -21.96 14.76 3.91
C SER A 201 -21.13 15.83 4.62
N ALA A 202 -19.82 15.65 4.79
CA ALA A 202 -18.99 16.71 5.35
C ALA A 202 -18.82 17.84 4.32
N LYS A 203 -18.86 19.08 4.80
CA LYS A 203 -18.57 20.28 3.98
C LYS A 203 -17.07 20.39 3.63
N LYS A 204 -16.21 19.72 4.40
CA LYS A 204 -14.78 19.63 4.13
C LYS A 204 -14.54 18.53 3.08
N THR A 205 -14.41 18.91 1.83
CA THR A 205 -13.93 18.02 0.75
C THR A 205 -12.48 18.32 0.41
N ARG A 206 -11.82 17.45 -0.36
CA ARG A 206 -10.43 17.64 -0.80
C ARG A 206 -10.36 18.03 -2.26
N TYR A 207 -9.44 18.94 -2.59
CA TYR A 207 -9.06 19.28 -3.97
C TYR A 207 -10.26 19.66 -4.88
N GLY A 208 -11.26 20.34 -4.33
CA GLY A 208 -12.47 20.71 -5.06
C GLY A 208 -13.40 19.54 -5.41
N ASP A 209 -13.17 18.35 -4.83
CA ASP A 209 -14.10 17.23 -4.95
C ASP A 209 -15.42 17.52 -4.23
N VAL A 210 -16.42 16.68 -4.48
CA VAL A 210 -17.76 16.79 -3.92
C VAL A 210 -18.09 15.60 -3.02
N ASN A 211 -19.18 15.69 -2.27
CA ASN A 211 -19.66 14.55 -1.51
C ASN A 211 -19.94 13.34 -2.44
N SER A 212 -19.74 12.15 -1.91
CA SER A 212 -19.85 10.91 -2.68
C SER A 212 -20.18 9.71 -1.81
N TYR A 213 -20.65 8.66 -2.47
CA TYR A 213 -20.92 7.37 -1.87
C TYR A 213 -20.61 6.26 -2.87
N ASN A 214 -20.44 5.04 -2.36
CA ASN A 214 -20.14 3.86 -3.16
C ASN A 214 -21.36 2.92 -3.22
N ILE A 215 -21.62 2.38 -4.41
CA ILE A 215 -22.52 1.25 -4.63
C ILE A 215 -21.65 0.06 -4.99
N ILE A 216 -21.71 -0.99 -4.17
CA ILE A 216 -20.92 -2.21 -4.37
C ILE A 216 -21.86 -3.36 -4.69
N GLU A 217 -21.57 -4.11 -5.74
CA GLU A 217 -22.27 -5.33 -6.10
C GLU A 217 -21.27 -6.47 -6.14
N ILE A 218 -21.51 -7.50 -5.34
CA ILE A 218 -20.66 -8.69 -5.29
C ILE A 218 -21.52 -9.95 -5.46
N ASN A 219 -21.09 -10.83 -6.36
CA ASN A 219 -21.66 -12.15 -6.57
C ASN A 219 -20.54 -13.20 -6.59
N GLU A 220 -20.80 -14.43 -7.01
CA GLU A 220 -19.76 -15.48 -6.99
C GLU A 220 -18.59 -15.25 -7.96
N ARG A 221 -18.77 -14.43 -9.00
CA ARG A 221 -17.79 -14.25 -10.08
C ARG A 221 -17.16 -12.87 -10.11
N ILE A 222 -17.92 -11.83 -9.80
CA ILE A 222 -17.52 -10.44 -10.01
C ILE A 222 -17.79 -9.56 -8.80
N ARG A 223 -16.96 -8.52 -8.68
CA ARG A 223 -17.09 -7.38 -7.78
C ARG A 223 -17.19 -6.13 -8.62
N LYS A 224 -18.32 -5.42 -8.55
CA LYS A 224 -18.53 -4.13 -9.19
C LYS A 224 -18.58 -3.05 -8.12
N VAL A 225 -17.87 -1.96 -8.34
CA VAL A 225 -17.84 -0.81 -7.46
C VAL A 225 -18.17 0.42 -8.29
N LYS A 226 -19.16 1.18 -7.88
CA LYS A 226 -19.50 2.49 -8.48
C LYS A 226 -19.38 3.57 -7.42
N THR A 227 -18.50 4.53 -7.64
CA THR A 227 -18.45 5.75 -6.85
C THR A 227 -19.32 6.80 -7.53
N VAL A 228 -20.35 7.26 -6.83
CA VAL A 228 -21.27 8.31 -7.30
C VAL A 228 -20.91 9.62 -6.59
N ARG A 229 -20.52 10.63 -7.38
CA ARG A 229 -20.25 11.98 -6.91
C ARG A 229 -21.49 12.86 -7.13
N LEU A 230 -21.74 13.79 -6.21
CA LEU A 230 -22.94 14.63 -6.27
C LEU A 230 -22.92 15.71 -7.37
N ASP A 231 -21.79 15.88 -8.07
CA ASP A 231 -21.70 16.67 -9.30
C ASP A 231 -22.21 15.89 -10.54
N GLY A 232 -22.71 14.66 -10.35
CA GLY A 232 -23.23 13.79 -11.39
C GLY A 232 -22.19 12.84 -11.98
N LYS A 233 -20.90 12.99 -11.64
CA LYS A 233 -19.87 12.06 -12.14
C LYS A 233 -20.01 10.70 -11.47
N VAL A 234 -19.87 9.64 -12.27
CA VAL A 234 -19.88 8.26 -11.80
C VAL A 234 -18.62 7.56 -12.31
N GLN A 235 -17.87 6.96 -11.41
CA GLN A 235 -16.73 6.11 -11.75
C GLN A 235 -17.07 4.66 -11.39
N GLY A 236 -16.87 3.74 -12.32
CA GLY A 236 -17.23 2.33 -12.14
C GLY A 236 -16.07 1.40 -12.46
N PHE A 237 -15.86 0.41 -11.60
CA PHE A 237 -14.89 -0.67 -11.81
C PHE A 237 -15.56 -2.02 -11.69
N SER A 238 -15.06 -3.01 -12.41
CA SER A 238 -15.51 -4.40 -12.35
C SER A 238 -14.31 -5.33 -12.30
N PHE A 239 -14.23 -6.14 -11.25
CA PHE A 239 -13.14 -7.06 -10.99
C PHE A 239 -13.67 -8.49 -10.96
N LEU A 240 -12.91 -9.44 -11.51
CA LEU A 240 -13.15 -10.86 -11.23
C LEU A 240 -12.85 -11.15 -9.76
N ARG A 241 -13.60 -12.07 -9.14
CA ARG A 241 -13.40 -12.43 -7.72
C ARG A 241 -12.12 -13.20 -7.46
N ARG A 242 -11.80 -14.13 -8.35
CA ARG A 242 -10.56 -14.91 -8.30
C ARG A 242 -10.06 -15.06 -9.74
N LYS A 243 -8.88 -14.53 -10.04
CA LYS A 243 -8.16 -14.91 -11.26
C LYS A 243 -7.58 -16.31 -11.00
N LYS A 244 -7.95 -17.32 -11.79
CA LYS A 244 -7.26 -18.62 -11.74
C LYS A 244 -5.86 -18.38 -12.31
N ARG A 245 -4.83 -18.58 -11.50
CA ARG A 245 -3.43 -18.59 -11.98
C ARG A 245 -3.14 -19.97 -12.55
N ILE A 246 -3.31 -20.12 -13.86
CA ILE A 246 -2.91 -21.34 -14.56
C ILE A 246 -1.59 -21.01 -15.24
N PHE A 247 -0.51 -21.34 -14.58
CA PHE A 247 0.82 -21.16 -15.13
C PHE A 247 1.17 -22.37 -15.99
N SER A 248 1.13 -22.21 -17.31
CA SER A 248 1.68 -23.18 -18.25
C SER A 248 2.38 -22.44 -19.38
N ASP A 249 3.69 -22.68 -19.50
CA ASP A 249 4.63 -22.08 -20.44
C ASP A 249 4.77 -20.54 -20.33
N PHE A 250 5.90 -20.09 -19.76
CA PHE A 250 6.20 -18.65 -19.62
C PHE A 250 6.99 -18.08 -20.80
N GLY A 251 7.33 -18.91 -21.79
CA GLY A 251 8.30 -18.56 -22.82
C GLY A 251 9.72 -18.45 -22.27
N GLU A 252 10.62 -17.83 -23.03
CA GLU A 252 12.01 -17.67 -22.62
C GLU A 252 12.19 -16.54 -21.59
N ARG A 253 13.28 -16.63 -20.81
CA ARG A 253 13.66 -15.57 -19.88
C ARG A 253 14.34 -14.45 -20.67
N GLU A 254 13.65 -13.32 -20.79
CA GLU A 254 14.14 -12.12 -21.47
C GLU A 254 15.17 -11.36 -20.61
N PHE A 255 15.03 -11.38 -19.28
CA PHE A 255 15.89 -10.58 -18.38
C PHE A 255 15.93 -11.12 -16.95
N ARG A 256 17.06 -10.91 -16.27
CA ARG A 256 17.26 -11.19 -14.85
C ARG A 256 17.85 -9.98 -14.15
N ALA A 257 17.04 -9.38 -13.27
CA ALA A 257 17.49 -8.37 -12.33
C ALA A 257 17.79 -8.98 -10.95
N VAL A 258 18.83 -8.46 -10.29
CA VAL A 258 19.07 -8.64 -8.87
C VAL A 258 18.71 -7.35 -8.15
N HIS A 259 17.85 -7.43 -7.15
CA HIS A 259 17.37 -6.27 -6.40
C HIS A 259 17.84 -6.38 -4.94
N ILE A 260 18.68 -5.41 -4.52
CA ILE A 260 19.26 -5.33 -3.18
C ILE A 260 18.95 -3.99 -2.51
N ALA A 261 19.04 -3.96 -1.19
CA ALA A 261 18.97 -2.73 -0.40
C ALA A 261 19.69 -2.89 0.95
N ASN A 262 19.94 -1.78 1.63
CA ASN A 262 20.50 -1.72 2.98
C ASN A 262 21.73 -2.63 3.17
N THR A 263 22.73 -2.46 2.31
CA THR A 263 24.04 -3.10 2.50
C THR A 263 24.75 -2.50 3.72
N LEU A 264 24.58 -1.19 3.96
CA LEU A 264 25.13 -0.40 5.06
C LEU A 264 26.64 -0.62 5.25
N ILE A 265 27.36 -0.59 4.13
CA ILE A 265 28.80 -0.81 4.06
C ILE A 265 29.48 0.24 4.94
N SER A 266 30.34 -0.26 5.84
CA SER A 266 31.15 0.52 6.78
C SER A 266 32.18 -0.38 7.43
N GLU A 267 33.11 0.20 8.18
CA GLU A 267 34.04 -0.56 9.05
C GLU A 267 33.42 -0.98 10.38
N SER A 268 32.16 -0.62 10.63
CA SER A 268 31.49 -0.95 11.88
C SER A 268 30.93 -2.38 11.89
N ARG A 269 30.57 -2.86 13.08
CA ARG A 269 29.92 -4.18 13.27
C ARG A 269 28.51 -4.25 12.68
N THR A 270 27.91 -3.15 12.21
CA THR A 270 26.58 -3.20 11.59
C THR A 270 26.63 -3.79 10.19
N PHE A 271 27.81 -3.77 9.53
CA PHE A 271 28.04 -4.37 8.24
C PHE A 271 28.53 -5.83 8.38
N LEU A 272 27.71 -6.77 7.94
CA LEU A 272 28.00 -8.19 7.97
C LEU A 272 28.78 -8.59 6.71
N LYS A 273 30.10 -8.33 6.74
CA LYS A 273 31.05 -8.62 5.63
C LYS A 273 30.89 -10.02 5.05
N ARG A 274 30.73 -11.04 5.91
CA ARG A 274 30.52 -12.43 5.48
C ARG A 274 29.25 -12.61 4.64
N ASN A 275 28.15 -11.99 5.05
CA ASN A 275 26.87 -12.10 4.34
C ASN A 275 26.96 -11.40 2.98
N PHE A 276 27.64 -10.25 2.92
CA PHE A 276 27.86 -9.54 1.66
C PHE A 276 28.69 -10.37 0.68
N ILE A 277 29.83 -10.91 1.11
CA ILE A 277 30.73 -11.70 0.24
C ILE A 277 30.01 -12.95 -0.29
N ASN A 278 29.32 -13.69 0.58
CA ASN A 278 28.56 -14.85 0.17
C ASN A 278 27.42 -14.50 -0.81
N ALA A 279 26.78 -13.33 -0.62
CA ALA A 279 25.77 -12.85 -1.55
C ALA A 279 26.38 -12.51 -2.91
N VAL A 280 27.54 -11.84 -2.96
CA VAL A 280 28.28 -11.59 -4.22
C VAL A 280 28.56 -12.90 -4.96
N ASP A 281 29.12 -13.90 -4.28
CA ASP A 281 29.43 -15.20 -4.88
C ASP A 281 28.19 -15.91 -5.40
N THR A 282 27.07 -15.77 -4.69
CA THR A 282 25.77 -16.33 -5.09
C THR A 282 25.22 -15.58 -6.30
N ILE A 283 25.29 -14.25 -6.31
CA ILE A 283 24.79 -13.38 -7.37
C ILE A 283 25.55 -13.63 -8.67
N LYS A 284 26.88 -13.75 -8.63
CA LYS A 284 27.68 -14.06 -9.83
C LYS A 284 27.26 -15.38 -10.48
N LYS A 285 26.95 -16.41 -9.68
CA LYS A 285 26.48 -17.72 -10.20
C LYS A 285 25.10 -17.66 -10.86
N LEU A 286 24.31 -16.61 -10.57
CA LEU A 286 22.98 -16.44 -11.17
C LEU A 286 23.05 -15.79 -12.56
N ASN A 287 24.20 -15.28 -12.99
CA ASN A 287 24.39 -14.50 -14.23
C ASN A 287 23.25 -13.49 -14.47
N PRO A 288 23.09 -12.47 -13.59
CA PRO A 288 22.11 -11.43 -13.81
C PRO A 288 22.57 -10.45 -14.89
N ASP A 289 21.59 -9.83 -15.55
CA ASP A 289 21.83 -8.77 -16.54
C ASP A 289 22.08 -7.42 -15.87
N LEU A 290 21.47 -7.20 -14.70
CA LEU A 290 21.52 -5.95 -13.95
C LEU A 290 21.39 -6.18 -12.44
N LEU A 291 22.11 -5.38 -11.65
CA LEU A 291 21.86 -5.21 -10.22
C LEU A 291 21.28 -3.82 -9.94
N ILE A 292 20.18 -3.78 -9.20
CA ILE A 292 19.53 -2.55 -8.72
C ILE A 292 19.73 -2.45 -7.21
N HIS A 293 20.36 -1.36 -6.76
CA HIS A 293 20.53 -1.06 -5.34
C HIS A 293 19.57 0.07 -4.90
N CYS A 294 18.50 -0.31 -4.18
CA CYS A 294 17.49 0.61 -3.68
C CYS A 294 17.90 1.29 -2.36
N GLY A 295 19.07 1.93 -2.35
CA GLY A 295 19.57 2.75 -1.23
C GLY A 295 19.97 1.99 0.03
N GLY A 296 20.54 2.73 0.99
CA GLY A 296 21.16 2.21 2.19
C GLY A 296 22.48 1.54 1.84
N ILE A 297 23.27 2.19 0.99
CA ILE A 297 24.56 1.70 0.50
C ILE A 297 25.59 1.81 1.62
N VAL A 298 25.72 3.01 2.18
CA VAL A 298 26.64 3.30 3.29
C VAL A 298 25.89 3.37 4.61
N ARG A 299 26.60 3.15 5.72
CA ARG A 299 26.00 3.31 7.04
C ARG A 299 25.78 4.79 7.36
N GLU A 300 26.79 5.61 7.10
CA GLU A 300 26.76 7.08 7.24
C GLU A 300 27.34 7.72 5.98
N GLY A 301 26.83 8.90 5.60
CA GLY A 301 27.30 9.65 4.43
C GLY A 301 28.65 10.35 4.64
N ILE A 302 29.70 9.58 4.91
CA ILE A 302 31.08 10.03 5.17
C ILE A 302 32.07 9.38 4.20
N ALA A 303 33.21 10.05 3.95
CA ALA A 303 34.17 9.62 2.94
C ALA A 303 34.65 8.17 3.10
N GLY A 304 35.03 7.76 4.31
CA GLY A 304 35.54 6.40 4.56
C GLY A 304 34.51 5.28 4.28
N ASP A 305 33.22 5.52 4.57
CA ASP A 305 32.18 4.54 4.25
C ASP A 305 31.94 4.44 2.74
N TYR A 306 32.04 5.57 2.01
CA TYR A 306 31.93 5.60 0.54
C TYR A 306 33.13 4.91 -0.14
N GLU A 307 34.35 5.16 0.32
CA GLU A 307 35.56 4.48 -0.17
C GLU A 307 35.46 2.96 0.02
N ALA A 308 34.99 2.52 1.18
CA ALA A 308 34.70 1.11 1.44
C ALA A 308 33.60 0.60 0.50
N ALA A 309 32.50 1.35 0.34
CA ALA A 309 31.38 0.95 -0.50
C ALA A 309 31.79 0.69 -1.96
N VAL A 310 32.61 1.56 -2.55
CA VAL A 310 33.15 1.35 -3.91
C VAL A 310 33.91 0.02 -4.00
N SER A 311 34.85 -0.22 -3.08
CA SER A 311 35.65 -1.45 -3.06
C SER A 311 34.82 -2.73 -2.91
N TYR A 312 33.71 -2.67 -2.16
CA TYR A 312 32.80 -3.81 -2.02
C TYR A 312 31.86 -3.97 -3.21
N MET A 313 31.32 -2.87 -3.75
CA MET A 313 30.38 -2.92 -4.88
C MET A 313 31.05 -3.36 -6.19
N GLU A 314 32.33 -3.03 -6.40
CA GLU A 314 33.12 -3.51 -7.56
C GLU A 314 33.21 -5.05 -7.63
N LYS A 315 33.06 -5.75 -6.51
CA LYS A 315 33.13 -7.23 -6.47
C LYS A 315 32.00 -7.91 -7.22
N PHE A 316 30.86 -7.23 -7.43
CA PHE A 316 29.73 -7.77 -8.16
C PHE A 316 30.06 -8.02 -9.63
N ASP A 317 30.91 -7.18 -10.24
CA ASP A 317 31.42 -7.38 -11.60
C ASP A 317 30.28 -7.51 -12.65
N ILE A 318 29.22 -6.73 -12.47
CA ILE A 318 28.04 -6.63 -13.33
C ILE A 318 27.54 -5.18 -13.37
N PRO A 319 26.74 -4.77 -14.35
CA PRO A 319 26.13 -3.44 -14.36
C PRO A 319 25.30 -3.20 -13.08
N VAL A 320 25.47 -2.03 -12.48
CA VAL A 320 24.73 -1.61 -11.28
C VAL A 320 24.08 -0.25 -11.47
N VAL A 321 22.83 -0.11 -11.07
CA VAL A 321 22.15 1.18 -10.91
C VAL A 321 21.79 1.43 -9.45
N TYR A 322 21.91 2.68 -9.03
CA TYR A 322 21.73 3.09 -7.64
C TYR A 322 20.66 4.17 -7.49
N THR A 323 20.01 4.19 -6.33
CA THR A 323 19.26 5.33 -5.81
C THR A 323 19.62 5.51 -4.34
N PRO A 324 19.75 6.75 -3.84
CA PRO A 324 20.16 6.98 -2.46
C PRO A 324 19.01 6.79 -1.46
N ALA A 325 19.37 6.33 -0.25
CA ALA A 325 18.59 6.46 0.97
C ALA A 325 18.92 7.76 1.72
N GLY A 326 18.14 8.10 2.74
CA GLY A 326 18.45 9.24 3.62
C GLY A 326 19.86 9.15 4.21
N ARG A 327 20.28 7.96 4.67
CA ARG A 327 21.63 7.73 5.23
C ARG A 327 22.76 7.94 4.23
N ASP A 328 22.52 7.61 2.96
CA ASP A 328 23.49 7.84 1.90
C ASP A 328 23.68 9.35 1.67
N MET A 329 22.66 10.16 1.97
CA MET A 329 22.63 11.61 1.76
C MET A 329 22.97 12.44 3.00
N ASN A 330 23.02 11.83 4.18
CA ASN A 330 23.36 12.50 5.44
C ASN A 330 24.79 13.05 5.41
N TYR A 331 25.05 14.12 6.19
CA TYR A 331 26.35 14.78 6.26
C TYR A 331 26.89 15.20 4.88
N LEU A 332 28.05 14.68 4.47
CA LEU A 332 28.66 14.96 3.17
C LEU A 332 28.07 14.09 2.06
N GLY A 333 27.20 13.13 2.40
CA GLY A 333 26.59 12.17 1.49
C GLY A 333 25.99 12.77 0.24
N TYR A 334 25.33 13.93 0.36
CA TYR A 334 24.79 14.68 -0.79
C TYR A 334 25.84 15.00 -1.87
N TYR A 335 27.09 15.27 -1.48
CA TYR A 335 28.19 15.53 -2.40
C TYR A 335 28.97 14.26 -2.76
N LEU A 336 29.07 13.32 -1.83
CA LEU A 336 29.82 12.09 -2.02
C LEU A 336 29.09 11.11 -2.94
N PHE A 337 27.76 10.99 -2.84
CA PHE A 337 27.00 10.06 -3.70
C PHE A 337 27.24 10.32 -5.19
N PRO A 338 27.06 11.56 -5.70
CA PRO A 338 27.33 11.84 -7.11
C PRO A 338 28.78 11.63 -7.53
N THR A 339 29.71 11.82 -6.60
CA THR A 339 31.14 11.67 -6.83
C THR A 339 31.52 10.19 -7.00
N TYR A 340 30.99 9.30 -6.16
CA TYR A 340 31.37 7.89 -6.13
C TYR A 340 30.47 6.98 -6.97
N PHE A 341 29.17 7.25 -7.02
CA PHE A 341 28.20 6.39 -7.71
C PHE A 341 27.54 7.05 -8.92
N GLY A 342 27.80 8.33 -9.18
CA GLY A 342 27.17 9.09 -10.28
C GLY A 342 25.80 9.66 -9.92
N SER A 343 25.02 10.06 -10.93
CA SER A 343 23.72 10.75 -10.74
C SER A 343 22.83 10.10 -9.68
N ILE A 344 22.06 10.89 -8.93
CA ILE A 344 21.09 10.40 -7.93
C ILE A 344 19.86 9.71 -8.55
N ASP A 345 19.50 10.12 -9.77
CA ASP A 345 18.42 9.54 -10.56
C ASP A 345 19.02 8.75 -11.72
N GLN A 346 19.51 7.55 -11.44
CA GLN A 346 20.13 6.68 -12.44
C GLN A 346 19.08 6.00 -13.30
N ARG A 347 19.53 5.47 -14.45
CA ARG A 347 18.69 4.66 -15.32
C ARG A 347 19.49 3.55 -15.97
N TYR A 348 18.80 2.48 -16.32
CA TYR A 348 19.28 1.44 -17.22
C TYR A 348 18.22 1.21 -18.28
N SER A 349 18.62 1.06 -19.54
CA SER A 349 17.70 0.68 -20.60
C SER A 349 18.40 -0.20 -21.63
N ASN A 350 17.65 -1.12 -22.21
CA ASN A 350 17.99 -1.85 -23.43
C ASN A 350 16.82 -1.76 -24.42
N GLU A 351 16.75 -2.63 -25.41
CA GLU A 351 15.71 -2.58 -26.45
C GLU A 351 14.29 -2.85 -25.92
N SER A 352 14.13 -3.60 -24.82
CA SER A 352 12.83 -4.07 -24.31
C SER A 352 12.49 -3.60 -22.89
N ILE A 353 13.48 -3.14 -22.12
CA ILE A 353 13.33 -2.87 -20.69
C ILE A 353 13.94 -1.53 -20.30
N LEU A 354 13.21 -0.76 -19.49
CA LEU A 354 13.65 0.47 -18.84
C LEU A 354 13.54 0.35 -17.33
N PHE A 355 14.64 0.58 -16.60
CA PHE A 355 14.66 0.85 -15.17
C PHE A 355 14.99 2.33 -14.94
N GLN A 356 14.05 3.08 -14.36
CA GLN A 356 14.23 4.50 -14.05
C GLN A 356 14.24 4.73 -12.54
N GLY A 357 15.36 5.26 -12.04
CA GLY A 357 15.52 5.64 -10.64
C GLY A 357 14.88 6.97 -10.34
N VAL A 358 14.34 7.12 -9.13
CA VAL A 358 13.91 8.41 -8.58
C VAL A 358 14.37 8.54 -7.13
N CYS A 359 15.11 9.61 -6.84
CA CYS A 359 15.53 9.93 -5.50
C CYS A 359 14.30 10.30 -4.65
N SER A 360 14.04 9.49 -3.62
CA SER A 360 13.03 9.78 -2.60
C SER A 360 13.65 10.36 -1.32
N ALA A 361 14.97 10.29 -1.18
CA ALA A 361 15.68 10.72 0.01
C ALA A 361 15.73 12.25 0.12
N GLN A 362 15.49 12.74 1.33
CA GLN A 362 15.65 14.14 1.68
C GLN A 362 16.97 14.33 2.45
N TYR A 363 17.63 15.47 2.25
CA TYR A 363 18.87 15.79 2.94
C TYR A 363 18.66 15.80 4.46
N ASP A 364 19.48 15.03 5.18
CA ASP A 364 19.48 14.93 6.64
C ASP A 364 18.11 14.62 7.25
N SER A 365 17.35 13.75 6.58
CA SER A 365 16.01 13.33 7.00
C SER A 365 15.76 11.85 6.77
N HIS A 366 14.91 11.29 7.61
CA HIS A 366 14.38 9.93 7.46
C HIS A 366 13.06 9.88 6.71
N GLU A 367 12.48 11.05 6.40
CA GLU A 367 11.26 11.16 5.61
C GLU A 367 11.61 11.02 4.11
N GLY A 368 10.78 10.25 3.41
CA GLY A 368 10.87 10.11 1.97
C GLY A 368 9.79 10.90 1.25
N ILE A 369 10.17 11.69 0.25
CA ILE A 369 9.27 12.47 -0.59
C ILE A 369 9.81 12.43 -2.02
N VAL A 370 8.94 12.22 -3.02
CA VAL A 370 9.29 12.48 -4.43
C VAL A 370 8.87 13.89 -4.81
N GLY A 371 7.62 14.25 -4.56
CA GLY A 371 7.07 15.58 -4.78
C GLY A 371 6.50 15.78 -6.19
N PRO A 372 5.49 16.67 -6.37
CA PRO A 372 4.71 16.72 -7.62
C PRO A 372 5.54 16.99 -8.88
N SER A 373 6.54 17.87 -8.80
CA SER A 373 7.40 18.22 -9.95
C SER A 373 8.27 17.05 -10.39
N GLN A 374 8.86 16.35 -9.43
CA GLN A 374 9.70 15.18 -9.67
C GLN A 374 8.86 14.01 -10.19
N ARG A 375 7.65 13.79 -9.66
CA ARG A 375 6.77 12.74 -10.19
C ARG A 375 6.36 13.03 -11.64
N LYS A 376 6.02 14.27 -11.97
CA LYS A 376 5.75 14.67 -13.37
C LYS A 376 6.96 14.42 -14.28
N LEU A 377 8.16 14.73 -13.80
CA LEU A 377 9.40 14.46 -14.54
C LEU A 377 9.65 12.96 -14.70
N LEU A 378 9.38 12.16 -13.66
CA LEU A 378 9.48 10.70 -13.68
C LEU A 378 8.56 10.11 -14.75
N LEU A 379 7.28 10.46 -14.75
CA LEU A 379 6.32 9.97 -15.75
C LEU A 379 6.77 10.32 -17.18
N LYS A 380 7.25 11.56 -17.39
CA LYS A 380 7.81 11.97 -18.69
C LYS A 380 9.03 11.12 -19.10
N LYS A 381 9.88 10.71 -18.16
CA LYS A 381 11.01 9.82 -18.43
C LYS A 381 10.59 8.37 -18.74
N LEU A 382 9.38 7.98 -18.37
CA LEU A 382 8.79 6.65 -18.62
C LEU A 382 7.94 6.61 -19.90
N GLU A 383 7.70 7.76 -20.56
CA GLU A 383 7.06 7.87 -21.87
C GLU A 383 8.02 7.45 -23.00
N THR A 384 8.36 6.17 -23.03
CA THR A 384 9.37 5.56 -23.91
C THR A 384 8.84 4.28 -24.58
N PRO A 385 9.46 3.75 -25.65
CA PRO A 385 8.92 2.60 -26.39
C PRO A 385 9.19 1.23 -25.75
N GLU A 386 10.04 1.14 -24.71
CA GLU A 386 10.37 -0.12 -24.05
C GLU A 386 9.12 -0.81 -23.52
N GLU A 387 9.02 -2.12 -23.76
CA GLU A 387 7.85 -2.93 -23.40
C GLU A 387 7.68 -3.05 -21.88
N THR A 388 8.78 -3.17 -21.13
CA THR A 388 8.74 -3.28 -19.67
C THR A 388 9.33 -2.04 -19.02
N LYS A 389 8.57 -1.41 -18.14
CA LYS A 389 8.97 -0.21 -17.43
C LYS A 389 8.99 -0.47 -15.94
N ALA A 390 10.10 -0.13 -15.33
CA ALA A 390 10.34 -0.30 -13.91
C ALA A 390 10.79 1.01 -13.29
N VAL A 391 10.26 1.32 -12.11
CA VAL A 391 10.71 2.43 -11.26
C VAL A 391 11.43 1.86 -10.05
N PHE A 392 12.53 2.48 -9.64
CA PHE A 392 13.20 2.10 -8.39
C PHE A 392 13.53 3.32 -7.52
N LEU A 393 13.36 3.16 -6.22
CA LEU A 393 13.53 4.19 -5.20
C LEU A 393 13.82 3.55 -3.84
N HIS A 394 14.32 4.31 -2.86
CA HIS A 394 14.56 3.74 -1.53
C HIS A 394 13.26 3.52 -0.74
N HIS A 395 12.48 4.59 -0.54
CA HIS A 395 11.30 4.59 0.33
C HIS A 395 10.13 3.80 -0.25
N ASN A 396 9.30 3.27 0.64
CA ASN A 396 8.24 2.35 0.26
C ASN A 396 7.02 3.12 -0.28
N VAL A 397 6.44 2.62 -1.37
CA VAL A 397 5.15 3.11 -1.90
C VAL A 397 3.95 2.41 -1.26
N LEU A 398 4.21 1.28 -0.58
CA LEU A 398 3.22 0.49 0.15
C LEU A 398 3.73 0.16 1.56
N PRO A 399 2.81 -0.02 2.51
CA PRO A 399 3.08 -0.62 3.80
C PRO A 399 3.83 -1.95 3.72
N ILE A 400 4.88 -2.10 4.53
CA ILE A 400 5.72 -3.30 4.56
C ILE A 400 5.46 -4.09 5.85
N PRO A 401 5.25 -5.41 5.79
CA PRO A 401 5.06 -6.24 6.99
C PRO A 401 6.20 -6.08 8.01
N HIS A 402 5.85 -6.18 9.29
CA HIS A 402 6.75 -6.06 10.44
C HIS A 402 7.49 -4.70 10.55
N SER A 403 7.12 -3.69 9.77
CA SER A 403 7.86 -2.43 9.71
C SER A 403 7.32 -1.30 10.59
N ARG A 404 6.10 -1.46 11.14
CA ARG A 404 5.33 -0.38 11.77
C ARG A 404 5.28 0.90 10.92
N GLU A 405 5.13 0.73 9.61
CA GLU A 405 5.07 1.77 8.58
C GLU A 405 6.24 2.75 8.56
N LYS A 406 7.42 2.30 9.00
CA LYS A 406 8.64 3.07 8.85
C LYS A 406 9.04 3.14 7.38
N GLY A 407 9.36 4.36 6.92
CA GLY A 407 9.89 4.59 5.58
C GLY A 407 8.89 4.51 4.45
N LEU A 408 7.59 4.57 4.76
CA LEU A 408 6.56 4.87 3.77
C LEU A 408 6.76 6.30 3.25
N LEU A 409 6.63 6.50 1.94
CA LEU A 409 6.68 7.84 1.36
C LEU A 409 5.54 8.71 1.88
N GLU A 410 5.87 9.97 2.18
CA GLU A 410 4.92 11.00 2.58
C GLU A 410 3.94 11.38 1.45
N ASP A 411 4.30 11.16 0.19
CA ASP A 411 3.42 11.34 -0.96
C ASP A 411 3.13 10.01 -1.69
N SER A 412 3.22 8.88 -0.97
CA SER A 412 2.99 7.53 -1.50
C SER A 412 1.65 7.39 -2.22
N GLY A 413 0.57 7.97 -1.70
CA GLY A 413 -0.75 7.88 -2.30
C GLY A 413 -0.80 8.44 -3.73
N ASP A 414 -0.16 9.59 -3.95
CA ASP A 414 -0.12 10.21 -5.27
C ASP A 414 0.80 9.43 -6.22
N LEU A 415 2.01 9.10 -5.77
CA LEU A 415 2.97 8.36 -6.60
C LEU A 415 2.44 6.98 -7.00
N LEU A 416 1.85 6.25 -6.05
CA LEU A 416 1.27 4.94 -6.31
C LEU A 416 0.14 5.03 -7.33
N ARG A 417 -0.73 6.05 -7.21
CA ARG A 417 -1.81 6.29 -8.17
C ARG A 417 -1.28 6.58 -9.57
N GLU A 418 -0.34 7.49 -9.66
CA GLU A 418 0.27 7.91 -10.93
C GLU A 418 0.99 6.75 -11.63
N ILE A 419 1.72 5.90 -10.89
CA ILE A 419 2.39 4.70 -11.42
C ILE A 419 1.37 3.66 -11.92
N VAL A 420 0.33 3.38 -11.14
CA VAL A 420 -0.69 2.38 -11.50
C VAL A 420 -1.52 2.85 -12.70
N ASP A 421 -1.91 4.12 -12.74
CA ASP A 421 -2.66 4.70 -13.87
C ASP A 421 -1.79 4.78 -15.15
N ALA A 422 -0.46 4.88 -15.01
CA ALA A 422 0.49 4.83 -16.12
C ALA A 422 0.88 3.40 -16.55
N GLU A 423 0.30 2.36 -15.92
CA GLU A 423 0.54 0.94 -16.22
C GLU A 423 2.02 0.56 -16.17
N ILE A 424 2.78 1.10 -15.22
CA ILE A 424 4.19 0.73 -15.01
C ILE A 424 4.27 -0.70 -14.46
N ASP A 425 5.11 -1.57 -15.02
CA ASP A 425 5.14 -2.99 -14.68
C ASP A 425 5.72 -3.27 -13.30
N LEU A 426 6.78 -2.56 -12.90
CA LEU A 426 7.56 -2.86 -11.70
C LEU A 426 7.88 -1.62 -10.87
N VAL A 427 7.77 -1.73 -9.55
CA VAL A 427 8.28 -0.74 -8.59
C VAL A 427 9.16 -1.42 -7.57
N LEU A 428 10.42 -1.01 -7.47
CA LEU A 428 11.41 -1.59 -6.57
C LEU A 428 11.71 -0.64 -5.41
N THR A 429 11.53 -1.09 -4.18
CA THR A 429 11.80 -0.33 -2.96
C THR A 429 12.78 -1.05 -2.04
N GLY A 430 13.43 -0.32 -1.13
CA GLY A 430 14.51 -0.87 -0.30
C GLY A 430 14.37 -0.66 1.21
N THR A 431 13.43 0.14 1.69
CA THR A 431 13.37 0.49 3.11
C THR A 431 12.79 -0.65 3.97
N SER A 432 13.02 -0.56 5.28
CA SER A 432 12.38 -1.40 6.30
C SER A 432 12.86 -2.85 6.44
N SER A 433 13.80 -3.29 5.61
CA SER A 433 14.55 -4.55 5.78
C SER A 433 13.64 -5.77 5.98
N HIS A 434 12.62 -5.88 5.11
CA HIS A 434 11.73 -7.02 5.04
C HIS A 434 11.32 -7.26 3.57
N PRO A 435 11.44 -8.50 3.06
CA PRO A 435 11.07 -8.83 1.68
C PRO A 435 9.54 -8.80 1.54
N PHE A 436 9.03 -8.15 0.49
CA PHE A 436 7.60 -8.15 0.20
C PHE A 436 7.39 -7.99 -1.30
N ALA A 437 6.42 -8.67 -1.88
CA ALA A 437 6.10 -8.52 -3.30
C ALA A 437 4.60 -8.70 -3.50
N VAL A 438 3.98 -7.78 -4.24
CA VAL A 438 2.54 -7.75 -4.44
C VAL A 438 2.17 -7.02 -5.74
N GLN A 439 1.12 -7.46 -6.42
CA GLN A 439 0.57 -6.78 -7.59
C GLN A 439 -0.61 -5.88 -7.21
N ILE A 440 -0.57 -4.63 -7.66
CA ILE A 440 -1.63 -3.62 -7.55
C ILE A 440 -2.04 -3.15 -8.94
N GLY A 441 -3.30 -3.39 -9.31
CA GLY A 441 -3.71 -3.31 -10.72
C GLY A 441 -2.87 -4.28 -11.55
N GLU A 442 -2.08 -3.76 -12.47
CA GLU A 442 -1.12 -4.53 -13.27
C GLU A 442 0.34 -4.33 -12.81
N THR A 443 0.60 -3.34 -11.94
CA THR A 443 1.94 -3.01 -11.41
C THR A 443 2.36 -3.96 -10.29
N ILE A 444 3.57 -4.51 -10.35
CA ILE A 444 4.17 -5.33 -9.30
C ILE A 444 5.10 -4.48 -8.43
N VAL A 445 4.80 -4.36 -7.14
CA VAL A 445 5.65 -3.68 -6.16
C VAL A 445 6.49 -4.72 -5.43
N VAL A 446 7.81 -4.52 -5.39
CA VAL A 446 8.76 -5.43 -4.73
C VAL A 446 9.65 -4.63 -3.77
N ASN A 447 9.67 -5.03 -2.50
CA ASN A 447 10.59 -4.50 -1.50
C ASN A 447 11.73 -5.47 -1.22
N ALA A 448 12.96 -4.95 -1.19
CA ALA A 448 14.14 -5.71 -0.79
C ALA A 448 14.29 -5.78 0.73
N ASN A 449 14.80 -6.92 1.20
CA ASN A 449 15.35 -7.04 2.53
C ASN A 449 16.75 -6.39 2.61
N SER A 450 17.32 -6.30 3.81
CA SER A 450 18.74 -5.95 3.95
C SER A 450 19.64 -7.08 3.47
N LEU A 451 20.55 -6.75 2.56
CA LEU A 451 21.54 -7.70 2.03
C LEU A 451 22.55 -8.16 3.09
N SER A 452 22.98 -7.25 3.96
CA SER A 452 24.17 -7.47 4.81
C SER A 452 24.21 -6.64 6.08
N SER A 453 23.08 -6.11 6.56
CA SER A 453 23.02 -5.39 7.83
C SER A 453 22.59 -6.29 8.99
N VAL A 454 23.06 -5.97 10.20
CA VAL A 454 22.48 -6.47 11.45
C VAL A 454 21.00 -6.10 11.66
N TYR A 455 20.51 -5.06 10.98
CA TYR A 455 19.10 -4.66 11.05
C TYR A 455 18.26 -5.56 10.13
N GLN A 456 17.64 -6.58 10.72
CA GLN A 456 16.75 -7.49 10.00
C GLN A 456 15.36 -7.52 10.62
N ARG A 457 14.33 -7.64 9.76
CA ARG A 457 12.95 -7.91 10.18
C ARG A 457 12.37 -9.16 9.53
N SER A 458 13.19 -9.89 8.77
CA SER A 458 12.82 -11.17 8.16
C SER A 458 13.38 -12.32 8.99
N VAL A 459 12.55 -13.33 9.27
CA VAL A 459 13.01 -14.60 9.85
C VAL A 459 13.88 -15.40 8.88
N PHE A 460 13.90 -15.03 7.60
CA PHE A 460 14.75 -15.66 6.58
C PHE A 460 16.21 -15.21 6.64
N GLY A 461 16.57 -14.28 7.54
CA GLY A 461 17.91 -13.71 7.61
C GLY A 461 18.09 -12.54 6.63
N ASN A 462 19.34 -12.14 6.40
CA ASN A 462 19.66 -11.25 5.30
C ASN A 462 19.42 -11.93 3.94
N SER A 463 18.95 -11.15 2.98
CA SER A 463 18.60 -11.67 1.66
C SER A 463 18.56 -10.57 0.60
N PHE A 464 18.45 -11.00 -0.65
CA PHE A 464 18.18 -10.17 -1.81
C PHE A 464 17.09 -10.79 -2.67
N ASN A 465 16.58 -10.03 -3.63
CA ASN A 465 15.58 -10.51 -4.57
C ASN A 465 16.21 -10.82 -5.94
N ILE A 466 15.74 -11.90 -6.57
CA ILE A 466 15.89 -12.15 -8.01
C ILE A 466 14.55 -11.83 -8.66
N ILE A 467 14.58 -11.06 -9.74
CA ILE A 467 13.44 -10.74 -10.58
C ILE A 467 13.73 -11.32 -11.96
N ASP A 468 13.10 -12.45 -12.27
CA ASP A 468 13.16 -13.07 -13.58
C ASP A 468 11.98 -12.56 -14.40
N ILE A 469 12.26 -11.89 -15.52
CA ILE A 469 11.27 -11.41 -16.49
C ILE A 469 11.30 -12.39 -17.66
N TYR A 470 10.18 -13.07 -17.87
CA TYR A 470 9.90 -13.96 -18.98
C TYR A 470 8.94 -13.29 -19.95
N GLU A 471 8.80 -13.82 -21.17
CA GLU A 471 7.83 -13.34 -22.15
C GLU A 471 6.40 -13.23 -21.57
N GLY A 472 5.94 -14.26 -20.85
CA GLY A 472 4.59 -14.33 -20.32
C GLY A 472 4.43 -14.01 -18.83
N ALA A 473 5.51 -13.80 -18.08
CA ALA A 473 5.42 -13.64 -16.62
C ALA A 473 6.61 -12.92 -16.00
N ILE A 474 6.39 -12.36 -14.80
CA ILE A 474 7.45 -11.90 -13.90
C ILE A 474 7.43 -12.77 -12.65
N ALA A 475 8.59 -13.36 -12.33
CA ALA A 475 8.76 -14.21 -11.16
C ALA A 475 9.79 -13.60 -10.21
N VAL A 476 9.36 -13.38 -8.96
CA VAL A 476 10.19 -12.75 -7.92
C VAL A 476 10.51 -13.76 -6.84
N PHE A 477 11.79 -13.88 -6.52
CA PHE A 477 12.31 -14.81 -5.52
C PHE A 477 13.17 -14.08 -4.52
N GLU A 478 13.13 -14.53 -3.27
CA GLU A 478 14.07 -14.11 -2.25
C GLU A 478 15.17 -15.16 -2.11
N VAL A 479 16.43 -14.71 -2.00
CA VAL A 479 17.60 -15.55 -1.82
C VAL A 479 18.36 -15.11 -0.59
N ASN A 480 18.61 -16.04 0.33
CA ASN A 480 19.35 -15.76 1.54
C ASN A 480 20.83 -15.46 1.24
N SER A 481 21.36 -14.36 1.80
CA SER A 481 22.73 -13.88 1.56
C SER A 481 23.83 -14.78 2.10
N LEU A 482 23.56 -15.59 3.13
CA LEU A 482 24.57 -16.42 3.80
C LEU A 482 24.72 -17.81 3.17
N TRP A 483 23.60 -18.48 2.87
CA TRP A 483 23.59 -19.88 2.37
C TRP A 483 22.99 -20.05 0.96
N GLY A 484 22.51 -18.99 0.31
CA GLY A 484 21.98 -19.04 -1.05
C GLY A 484 20.64 -19.77 -1.21
N ARG A 485 19.93 -20.09 -0.10
CA ARG A 485 18.60 -20.71 -0.15
C ARG A 485 17.61 -19.76 -0.82
N ARG A 486 16.85 -20.26 -1.79
CA ARG A 486 15.83 -19.52 -2.56
C ARG A 486 14.42 -19.85 -2.05
N ARG A 487 13.52 -18.86 -2.01
CA ARG A 487 12.07 -19.04 -1.87
C ARG A 487 11.32 -18.11 -2.82
N LEU A 488 10.15 -18.53 -3.28
CA LEU A 488 9.31 -17.73 -4.15
C LEU A 488 8.55 -16.66 -3.35
N LEU A 489 8.57 -15.41 -3.81
CA LEU A 489 7.71 -14.35 -3.28
C LEU A 489 6.41 -14.24 -4.09
N GLY A 490 6.50 -14.37 -5.41
CA GLY A 490 5.31 -14.46 -6.27
C GLY A 490 5.65 -14.58 -7.74
N ILE A 491 4.63 -14.94 -8.53
CA ILE A 491 4.66 -14.99 -9.99
C ILE A 491 3.38 -14.32 -10.48
N TRP A 492 3.51 -13.44 -11.46
CA TRP A 492 2.41 -12.71 -12.06
C TRP A 492 2.53 -12.77 -13.59
N GLU A 493 1.40 -12.95 -14.26
CA GLU A 493 1.33 -12.95 -15.73
C GLU A 493 1.60 -11.54 -16.27
N ARG A 494 2.30 -11.46 -17.40
CA ARG A 494 2.47 -10.22 -18.15
C ARG A 494 1.37 -10.12 -19.20
N ASN A 495 0.61 -9.04 -19.15
CA ASN A 495 -0.29 -8.70 -20.24
C ASN A 495 0.53 -8.02 -21.34
N LYS A 496 1.15 -8.79 -22.25
CA LYS A 496 1.66 -8.19 -23.50
C LYS A 496 0.45 -7.61 -24.22
N LYS A 497 0.43 -6.29 -24.42
CA LYS A 497 -0.59 -5.65 -25.27
C LYS A 497 -0.47 -6.32 -26.63
N ALA A 498 -1.49 -7.08 -27.03
CA ALA A 498 -1.55 -7.58 -28.39
C ALA A 498 -1.67 -6.36 -29.31
N ASP A 499 -0.70 -6.19 -30.19
CA ASP A 499 -0.72 -5.17 -31.25
C ASP A 499 -1.96 -5.26 -32.15
#